data_AF-A0A926BST0-F1
#
_entry.id   AF-A0A926BST0-F1
#
_cell.length_a   1.000
_cell.length_b   1.000
_cell.length_c   1.000
_cell.angle_alpha   90.00
_cell.angle_beta   90.00
_cell.angle_gamma   90.00
#
_symmetry.space_group_name_H-M   'P 1'
#
loop_
_entity.id
_entity.type
_entity.pdbx_description
1 polymer ?
#
loop_
_entity_poly.entity_id
_entity_poly.type
_entity_poly.pdbx_seq_one_letter_code
_entity_poly.pdbx_strand_id
1 'polypeptide(L)'
;STNTDQNLRFDPVQIATYLEASYRKFVGEVGFVSDSATKNLGRYKIIVVMNETYEGANGPTGWAFGSSYDNTIGAMWVHPNATRDPYVLSHEFAHTLQAQNAIEGNTAGGGFVGFEPAGWFWEAHANYMRCVEFPTFASDDMPRWLATRSYHLSSTRHHYSSFRWLMTIEDAYGGIDMVTRLWKESRRAEHPLMTLRRLKNWNQDSLNDFIYDYATREVAFDYPTRGFGTWMRRQREIYRTDRTANHYVWREHTILDRVDSASGHFRVSDFAAPQEYGFNIIPLHTTCTTRSVQVRFRGHDESDSTAGWRWGFVAVAADGVTTRYGPLSRSSDGAATFTMLTDETALYLVVVGAPSRHTSHVWEPGWPKLRRFPYEVRIENAVPEGYQSSFRADLRTLFPGARHVNGGGWISNNATVASSVFVGPHAAVLGASRLSGNVRVDGRARLERVTADGRVQFGGDATIVEGTYRDSTVVTDRAILYDCRVSGGTHIGGNAFSWGATFVGPLVIGGDAEPSACEE
;
A
#
# COMPACT_ATOMS: atom_id res chain seq x y z
N SER A 1 4.70 3.86 -37.90
CA SER A 1 6.07 3.91 -38.41
C SER A 1 6.38 2.58 -39.09
N THR A 2 7.29 2.58 -40.07
CA THR A 2 7.69 1.36 -40.81
C THR A 2 9.02 0.79 -40.30
N ASN A 3 9.28 0.89 -38.99
CA ASN A 3 10.53 0.37 -38.41
C ASN A 3 10.63 -1.15 -38.65
N THR A 4 11.83 -1.62 -39.00
CA THR A 4 12.08 -3.05 -39.25
C THR A 4 11.91 -3.87 -37.96
N ASP A 5 12.31 -3.32 -36.81
CA ASP A 5 12.02 -3.88 -35.50
C ASP A 5 10.55 -3.58 -35.11
N GLN A 6 9.78 -4.65 -34.88
CA GLN A 6 8.39 -4.56 -34.48
C GLN A 6 8.21 -3.91 -33.09
N ASN A 7 9.20 -4.03 -32.19
CA ASN A 7 9.16 -3.42 -30.87
C ASN A 7 9.34 -1.89 -30.92
N LEU A 8 9.87 -1.38 -32.04
CA LEU A 8 10.08 0.05 -32.26
C LEU A 8 9.06 0.66 -33.22
N ARG A 9 8.01 -0.10 -33.58
CA ARG A 9 6.88 0.41 -34.36
C ARG A 9 5.90 1.14 -33.44
N PHE A 10 5.44 2.29 -33.90
CA PHE A 10 4.43 3.11 -33.22
C PHE A 10 3.53 3.80 -34.23
N ASP A 11 2.34 4.21 -33.82
CA ASP A 11 1.42 5.03 -34.61
C ASP A 11 1.34 6.45 -34.03
N PRO A 12 1.97 7.46 -34.68
CA PRO A 12 1.92 8.85 -34.22
C PRO A 12 0.50 9.41 -34.09
N VAL A 13 -0.44 8.98 -34.93
CA VAL A 13 -1.83 9.48 -34.91
C VAL A 13 -2.56 8.96 -33.68
N GLN A 14 -2.38 7.66 -33.37
CA GLN A 14 -2.92 7.06 -32.16
C GLN A 14 -2.33 7.71 -30.90
N ILE A 15 -1.01 7.90 -30.85
CA ILE A 15 -0.32 8.56 -29.72
C ILE A 15 -0.88 9.97 -29.52
N ALA A 16 -0.95 10.77 -30.58
CA ALA A 16 -1.51 12.11 -30.51
C ALA A 16 -2.96 12.09 -30.03
N THR A 17 -3.77 11.13 -30.50
CA THR A 17 -5.17 10.99 -30.05
C THR A 17 -5.27 10.73 -28.55
N TYR A 18 -4.42 9.86 -28.00
CA TYR A 18 -4.37 9.60 -26.56
C TYR A 18 -3.92 10.83 -25.77
N LEU A 19 -2.84 11.48 -26.18
CA LEU A 19 -2.30 12.65 -25.48
C LEU A 19 -3.23 13.87 -25.58
N GLU A 20 -3.97 14.05 -26.67
CA GLU A 20 -5.01 15.09 -26.78
C GLU A 20 -6.22 14.81 -25.86
N ALA A 21 -6.50 13.55 -25.53
CA ALA A 21 -7.49 13.21 -24.50
C ALA A 21 -6.98 13.58 -23.10
N SER A 22 -5.74 13.21 -22.76
CA SER A 22 -5.11 13.59 -21.49
C SER A 22 -4.92 15.11 -21.37
N TYR A 23 -4.61 15.81 -22.47
CA TYR A 23 -4.54 17.28 -22.51
C TYR A 23 -5.89 17.91 -22.15
N ARG A 24 -6.97 17.50 -22.84
CA ARG A 24 -8.32 18.00 -22.52
C ARG A 24 -8.69 17.72 -21.07
N LYS A 25 -8.32 16.55 -20.55
CA LYS A 25 -8.59 16.18 -19.16
C LYS A 25 -7.80 17.06 -18.18
N PHE A 26 -6.48 17.07 -18.26
CA PHE A 26 -5.61 17.64 -17.23
C PHE A 26 -5.43 19.16 -17.35
N VAL A 27 -5.45 19.69 -18.57
CA VAL A 27 -5.35 21.13 -18.82
C VAL A 27 -6.73 21.75 -18.90
N GLY A 28 -7.63 21.17 -19.69
CA GLY A 28 -8.97 21.73 -19.93
C GLY A 28 -9.94 21.58 -18.75
N GLU A 29 -10.10 20.37 -18.22
CA GLU A 29 -11.08 20.10 -17.15
C GLU A 29 -10.48 20.30 -15.75
N VAL A 30 -9.29 19.75 -15.48
CA VAL A 30 -8.63 19.86 -14.16
C VAL A 30 -7.98 21.22 -13.95
N GLY A 31 -7.56 21.90 -15.02
CA GLY A 31 -6.88 23.19 -14.93
C GLY A 31 -5.54 23.10 -14.21
N PHE A 32 -4.82 21.97 -14.32
CA PHE A 32 -3.59 21.72 -13.56
C PHE A 32 -2.47 22.72 -13.91
N VAL A 33 -2.39 23.09 -15.19
CA VAL A 33 -1.57 24.19 -15.73
C VAL A 33 -2.44 25.03 -16.68
N SER A 34 -1.94 26.19 -17.11
CA SER A 34 -2.69 27.09 -18.00
C SER A 34 -2.04 27.16 -19.38
N ASP A 35 -2.85 26.99 -20.42
CA ASP A 35 -2.46 27.13 -21.82
C ASP A 35 -2.91 28.45 -22.45
N SER A 36 -3.16 29.47 -21.62
CA SER A 36 -3.44 30.81 -22.14
C SER A 36 -2.25 31.33 -22.98
N ALA A 37 -2.51 32.16 -23.98
CA ALA A 37 -1.47 32.67 -24.89
C ALA A 37 -0.33 33.48 -24.19
N THR A 38 -0.52 33.87 -22.92
CA THR A 38 0.50 34.54 -22.10
C THR A 38 1.47 33.56 -21.42
N LYS A 39 1.16 32.25 -21.46
CA LYS A 39 1.92 31.14 -20.88
C LYS A 39 2.65 30.36 -21.98
N ASN A 40 3.74 29.68 -21.62
CA ASN A 40 4.53 28.85 -22.52
C ASN A 40 3.70 27.71 -23.10
N LEU A 41 2.84 27.04 -22.31
CA LEU A 41 1.99 25.99 -22.83
C LEU A 41 0.97 26.49 -23.88
N GLY A 42 0.58 27.77 -23.83
CA GLY A 42 -0.26 28.40 -24.85
C GLY A 42 0.49 28.85 -26.10
N ARG A 43 1.83 28.85 -26.08
CA ARG A 43 2.70 29.29 -27.18
C ARG A 43 3.39 28.13 -27.89
N TYR A 44 3.69 27.06 -27.17
CA TYR A 44 4.50 25.93 -27.62
C TYR A 44 3.70 24.63 -27.54
N LYS A 45 4.15 23.62 -28.30
CA LYS A 45 3.62 22.27 -28.22
C LYS A 45 4.52 21.44 -27.30
N ILE A 46 3.90 20.52 -26.54
CA ILE A 46 4.62 19.52 -25.76
C ILE A 46 5.36 18.58 -26.72
N ILE A 47 6.61 18.28 -26.38
CA ILE A 47 7.49 17.43 -27.19
C ILE A 47 7.30 15.98 -26.75
N VAL A 48 7.11 15.08 -27.72
CA VAL A 48 7.09 13.63 -27.50
C VAL A 48 8.26 13.03 -28.27
N VAL A 49 9.20 12.44 -27.53
CA VAL A 49 10.40 11.81 -28.05
C VAL A 49 10.24 10.30 -27.97
N MET A 50 10.48 9.59 -29.07
CA MET A 50 10.37 8.13 -29.12
C MET A 50 11.73 7.49 -28.79
N ASN A 51 11.84 6.89 -27.61
CA ASN A 51 13.06 6.24 -27.14
C ASN A 51 13.46 5.07 -28.05
N GLU A 52 14.77 4.79 -28.12
CA GLU A 52 15.35 3.69 -28.90
C GLU A 52 15.13 3.77 -30.42
N THR A 53 14.53 4.86 -30.94
CA THR A 53 14.24 5.00 -32.39
C THR A 53 15.29 5.82 -33.16
N TYR A 54 16.30 6.35 -32.48
CA TYR A 54 17.37 7.15 -33.06
C TYR A 54 18.53 6.28 -33.56
N GLU A 55 19.04 6.57 -34.75
CA GLU A 55 20.25 5.94 -35.28
C GLU A 55 21.50 6.58 -34.64
N GLY A 56 22.15 5.87 -33.70
CA GLY A 56 23.42 6.28 -33.07
C GLY A 56 23.51 5.98 -31.57
N ALA A 57 24.73 6.00 -31.02
CA ALA A 57 25.01 5.58 -29.64
C ALA A 57 24.49 6.50 -28.52
N ASN A 58 23.90 7.65 -28.87
CA ASN A 58 23.51 8.72 -27.92
C ASN A 58 22.01 9.05 -27.99
N GLY A 59 21.18 8.14 -28.53
CA GLY A 59 19.73 8.30 -28.51
C GLY A 59 19.17 8.20 -27.08
N PRO A 60 17.99 8.80 -26.81
CA PRO A 60 17.31 8.60 -25.53
C PRO A 60 16.84 7.16 -25.40
N THR A 61 17.06 6.58 -24.21
CA THR A 61 16.77 5.19 -23.87
C THR A 61 15.77 5.09 -22.72
N GLY A 62 15.21 3.91 -22.50
CA GLY A 62 14.34 3.62 -21.35
C GLY A 62 12.86 3.54 -21.69
N TRP A 63 12.06 3.08 -20.72
CA TRP A 63 10.65 2.72 -20.95
C TRP A 63 9.75 3.93 -21.20
N ALA A 64 9.61 4.81 -20.21
CA ALA A 64 8.81 6.02 -20.32
C ALA A 64 9.19 6.98 -19.18
N PHE A 65 9.29 8.28 -19.46
CA PHE A 65 9.41 9.32 -18.43
C PHE A 65 8.94 10.69 -18.96
N GLY A 66 8.32 11.50 -18.10
CA GLY A 66 8.00 12.91 -18.35
C GLY A 66 8.95 13.87 -17.62
N SER A 67 9.28 15.00 -18.26
CA SER A 67 10.11 16.06 -17.67
C SER A 67 9.90 17.39 -18.42
N SER A 68 10.91 18.25 -18.47
CA SER A 68 10.93 19.48 -19.26
C SER A 68 12.03 19.48 -20.31
N TYR A 69 11.81 20.22 -21.40
CA TYR A 69 12.82 20.56 -22.39
C TYR A 69 13.27 22.01 -22.18
N ASP A 70 14.59 22.21 -22.00
CA ASP A 70 15.25 23.51 -21.78
C ASP A 70 14.59 24.41 -20.72
N ASN A 71 13.98 23.81 -19.68
CA ASN A 71 13.17 24.52 -18.67
C ASN A 71 12.13 25.49 -19.27
N THR A 72 11.68 25.23 -20.51
CA THR A 72 10.80 26.12 -21.28
C THR A 72 9.42 25.51 -21.46
N ILE A 73 9.37 24.20 -21.76
CA ILE A 73 8.12 23.47 -21.98
C ILE A 73 8.24 22.06 -21.40
N GLY A 74 7.14 21.47 -20.94
CA GLY A 74 7.04 20.06 -20.63
C GLY A 74 7.34 19.20 -21.86
N ALA A 75 8.01 18.07 -21.65
CA ALA A 75 8.27 17.06 -22.67
C ALA A 75 8.21 15.66 -22.07
N MET A 76 8.08 14.65 -22.94
CA MET A 76 8.12 13.25 -22.53
C MET A 76 8.93 12.40 -23.50
N TRP A 77 9.50 11.33 -22.96
CA TRP A 77 10.34 10.36 -23.64
C TRP A 77 9.73 8.99 -23.43
N VAL A 78 9.26 8.36 -24.50
CA VAL A 78 8.47 7.13 -24.41
C VAL A 78 8.95 6.09 -25.40
N HIS A 79 9.14 4.86 -24.93
CA HIS A 79 9.41 3.73 -25.78
C HIS A 79 8.14 3.39 -26.60
N PRO A 80 8.25 3.00 -27.88
CA PRO A 80 7.09 2.65 -28.72
C PRO A 80 6.12 1.63 -28.09
N ASN A 81 6.63 0.63 -27.37
CA ASN A 81 5.78 -0.32 -26.64
C ASN A 81 4.98 0.30 -25.47
N ALA A 82 5.43 1.41 -24.89
CA ALA A 82 4.72 2.13 -23.83
C ALA A 82 3.51 2.91 -24.37
N THR A 83 3.42 3.07 -25.69
CA THR A 83 2.35 3.86 -26.32
C THR A 83 1.22 3.00 -26.90
N ARG A 84 1.23 1.69 -26.61
CA ARG A 84 0.23 0.73 -27.11
C ARG A 84 -1.14 0.88 -26.46
N ASP A 85 -1.18 1.51 -25.30
CA ASP A 85 -2.39 1.87 -24.56
C ASP A 85 -2.27 3.32 -24.05
N PRO A 86 -3.39 3.97 -23.69
CA PRO A 86 -3.36 5.36 -23.24
C PRO A 86 -2.90 5.52 -21.79
N TYR A 87 -2.76 4.45 -21.02
CA TYR A 87 -2.64 4.52 -19.56
C TYR A 87 -1.24 4.98 -19.13
N VAL A 88 -0.20 4.41 -19.74
CA VAL A 88 1.18 4.86 -19.49
C VAL A 88 1.36 6.30 -19.99
N LEU A 89 0.83 6.62 -21.17
CA LEU A 89 0.89 7.98 -21.71
C LEU A 89 0.22 9.00 -20.78
N SER A 90 -0.94 8.67 -20.20
CA SER A 90 -1.62 9.53 -19.23
C SER A 90 -0.78 9.79 -17.98
N HIS A 91 -0.14 8.75 -17.42
CA HIS A 91 0.80 8.89 -16.29
C HIS A 91 1.99 9.80 -16.64
N GLU A 92 2.67 9.54 -17.76
CA GLU A 92 3.84 10.32 -18.17
C GLU A 92 3.49 11.74 -18.59
N PHE A 93 2.29 11.94 -19.13
CA PHE A 93 1.77 13.26 -19.44
C PHE A 93 1.51 14.06 -18.16
N ALA A 94 1.10 13.41 -17.06
CA ALA A 94 1.04 14.08 -15.76
C ALA A 94 2.43 14.55 -15.29
N HIS A 95 3.49 13.75 -15.46
CA HIS A 95 4.87 14.18 -15.17
C HIS A 95 5.32 15.37 -16.03
N THR A 96 4.98 15.34 -17.31
CA THR A 96 5.19 16.45 -18.25
C THR A 96 4.56 17.74 -17.73
N LEU A 97 3.33 17.66 -17.23
CA LEU A 97 2.63 18.83 -16.68
C LEU A 97 3.12 19.21 -15.29
N GLN A 98 3.65 18.29 -14.48
CA GLN A 98 4.30 18.61 -13.20
C GLN A 98 5.55 19.46 -13.44
N ALA A 99 6.37 19.08 -14.42
CA ALA A 99 7.50 19.90 -14.86
C ALA A 99 7.03 21.26 -15.42
N GLN A 100 5.96 21.27 -16.23
CA GLN A 100 5.35 22.53 -16.71
C GLN A 100 4.85 23.41 -15.56
N ASN A 101 4.29 22.81 -14.51
CA ASN A 101 3.86 23.53 -13.32
C ASN A 101 5.03 24.22 -12.63
N ALA A 102 6.18 23.55 -12.48
CA ALA A 102 7.39 24.18 -11.95
C ALA A 102 7.92 25.33 -12.82
N ILE A 103 7.74 25.27 -14.15
CA ILE A 103 8.16 26.31 -15.08
C ILE A 103 7.28 27.57 -14.96
N GLU A 104 5.95 27.43 -14.92
CA GLU A 104 5.05 28.58 -15.06
C GLU A 104 3.77 28.57 -14.24
N GLY A 105 3.46 27.44 -13.60
CA GLY A 105 2.24 27.23 -12.83
C GLY A 105 2.41 27.53 -11.34
N ASN A 106 3.58 27.24 -10.78
CA ASN A 106 3.89 27.48 -9.39
C ASN A 106 4.20 28.97 -9.14
N THR A 107 3.56 29.55 -8.14
CA THR A 107 3.66 30.97 -7.80
C THR A 107 4.46 31.24 -6.53
N ALA A 108 4.91 30.19 -5.84
CA ALA A 108 5.57 30.27 -4.53
C ALA A 108 7.04 29.79 -4.56
N GLY A 109 7.59 29.54 -5.75
CA GLY A 109 8.97 29.11 -5.97
C GLY A 109 9.24 27.66 -5.55
N GLY A 110 8.20 26.82 -5.44
CA GLY A 110 8.28 25.39 -5.18
C GLY A 110 8.04 24.57 -6.43
N GLY A 111 7.01 23.72 -6.41
CA GLY A 111 6.72 22.72 -7.45
C GLY A 111 7.33 21.35 -7.15
N PHE A 112 7.74 21.11 -5.89
CA PHE A 112 8.35 19.87 -5.42
C PHE A 112 9.61 19.44 -6.21
N VAL A 113 10.28 20.39 -6.85
CA VAL A 113 11.57 20.19 -7.54
C VAL A 113 12.74 20.40 -6.57
N GLY A 114 13.80 19.59 -6.70
CA GLY A 114 15.05 19.78 -5.96
C GLY A 114 14.94 19.62 -4.44
N PHE A 115 13.88 18.95 -3.95
CA PHE A 115 13.72 18.59 -2.55
C PHE A 115 13.34 17.12 -2.44
N GLU A 116 14.34 16.32 -2.12
CA GLU A 116 14.28 14.86 -2.17
C GLU A 116 13.13 14.25 -1.32
N PRO A 117 12.80 14.76 -0.11
CA PRO A 117 11.65 14.27 0.66
C PRO A 117 10.26 14.49 0.01
N ALA A 118 10.17 15.24 -1.10
CA ALA A 118 8.96 15.38 -1.88
C ALA A 118 8.94 14.51 -3.16
N GLY A 119 10.01 13.75 -3.44
CA GLY A 119 10.15 12.94 -4.66
C GLY A 119 9.01 11.94 -4.86
N TRP A 120 8.60 11.25 -3.78
CA TRP A 120 7.48 10.30 -3.79
C TRP A 120 6.18 10.89 -4.35
N PHE A 121 5.99 12.20 -4.21
CA PHE A 121 4.76 12.86 -4.60
C PHE A 121 4.62 13.01 -6.11
N TRP A 122 5.72 13.00 -6.86
CA TRP A 122 5.68 13.02 -8.32
C TRP A 122 4.93 11.80 -8.85
N GLU A 123 5.34 10.61 -8.44
CA GLU A 123 4.71 9.34 -8.84
C GLU A 123 3.31 9.16 -8.26
N ALA A 124 3.12 9.52 -6.98
CA ALA A 124 1.81 9.44 -6.35
C ALA A 124 0.79 10.34 -7.07
N HIS A 125 1.17 11.58 -7.39
CA HIS A 125 0.27 12.48 -8.09
C HIS A 125 0.06 12.09 -9.56
N ALA A 126 1.08 11.61 -10.27
CA ALA A 126 0.90 11.13 -11.64
C ALA A 126 -0.08 9.95 -11.71
N ASN A 127 0.00 9.02 -10.76
CA ASN A 127 -1.00 7.95 -10.62
C ASN A 127 -2.40 8.46 -10.27
N TYR A 128 -2.51 9.46 -9.40
CA TYR A 128 -3.79 10.11 -9.12
C TYR A 128 -4.39 10.75 -10.39
N MET A 129 -3.59 11.47 -11.19
CA MET A 129 -4.03 12.06 -12.45
C MET A 129 -4.48 10.99 -13.45
N ARG A 130 -3.73 9.89 -13.57
CA ARG A 130 -4.16 8.72 -14.36
C ARG A 130 -5.49 8.15 -13.85
N CYS A 131 -5.73 8.10 -12.53
CA CYS A 131 -7.02 7.69 -11.97
C CYS A 131 -8.14 8.69 -12.33
N VAL A 132 -7.86 9.99 -12.32
CA VAL A 132 -8.82 11.05 -12.70
C VAL A 132 -9.31 10.89 -14.13
N GLU A 133 -8.45 10.42 -15.05
CA GLU A 133 -8.80 10.07 -16.43
C GLU A 133 -9.41 8.66 -16.53
N PHE A 134 -8.82 7.68 -15.84
CA PHE A 134 -9.17 6.26 -15.88
C PHE A 134 -9.43 5.70 -14.46
N PRO A 135 -10.65 5.86 -13.90
CA PRO A 135 -10.94 5.49 -12.51
C PRO A 135 -10.71 4.01 -12.16
N THR A 136 -10.64 3.12 -13.15
CA THR A 136 -10.28 1.69 -12.95
C THR A 136 -8.92 1.50 -12.30
N PHE A 137 -7.99 2.44 -12.50
CA PHE A 137 -6.64 2.37 -11.93
C PHE A 137 -6.59 2.76 -10.45
N ALA A 138 -7.71 3.13 -9.83
CA ALA A 138 -7.78 3.33 -8.39
C ALA A 138 -7.43 2.05 -7.59
N SER A 139 -7.60 0.87 -8.20
CA SER A 139 -7.19 -0.41 -7.64
C SER A 139 -5.80 -0.88 -8.06
N ASP A 140 -5.03 -0.07 -8.78
CA ASP A 140 -3.69 -0.44 -9.23
C ASP A 140 -2.72 -0.59 -8.05
N ASP A 141 -1.80 -1.54 -8.20
CA ASP A 141 -0.82 -1.97 -7.19
C ASP A 141 -1.40 -2.10 -5.76
N MET A 142 -2.66 -2.52 -5.67
CA MET A 142 -3.33 -2.72 -4.39
C MET A 142 -2.64 -3.75 -3.48
N PRO A 143 -2.02 -4.85 -3.97
CA PRO A 143 -1.30 -5.77 -3.09
C PRO A 143 -0.14 -5.08 -2.38
N ARG A 144 0.64 -4.23 -3.07
CA ARG A 144 1.69 -3.43 -2.44
C ARG A 144 1.11 -2.55 -1.35
N TRP A 145 0.06 -1.80 -1.68
CA TRP A 145 -0.59 -0.91 -0.73
C TRP A 145 -1.04 -1.65 0.54
N LEU A 146 -1.76 -2.76 0.39
CA LEU A 146 -2.21 -3.57 1.53
C LEU A 146 -1.04 -4.01 2.41
N ALA A 147 0.10 -4.36 1.80
CA ALA A 147 1.29 -4.82 2.51
C ALA A 147 2.03 -3.71 3.30
N THR A 148 1.84 -2.44 2.93
CA THR A 148 2.68 -1.32 3.40
C THR A 148 1.93 -0.19 4.10
N ARG A 149 0.58 -0.20 4.17
CA ARG A 149 -0.24 0.85 4.85
C ARG A 149 0.19 1.25 6.26
N SER A 150 0.90 0.38 6.98
CA SER A 150 1.48 0.70 8.30
C SER A 150 2.72 1.60 8.23
N TYR A 151 3.29 1.84 7.05
CA TYR A 151 4.49 2.65 6.86
C TYR A 151 4.15 4.13 6.72
N HIS A 152 5.17 4.98 6.84
CA HIS A 152 4.95 6.41 6.72
C HIS A 152 4.41 6.78 5.35
N LEU A 153 3.55 7.80 5.27
CA LEU A 153 2.83 8.12 4.03
C LEU A 153 3.79 8.28 2.83
N SER A 154 4.92 8.96 3.04
CA SER A 154 5.96 9.22 2.04
C SER A 154 6.92 8.06 1.78
N SER A 155 6.63 6.85 2.26
CA SER A 155 7.49 5.69 2.07
C SER A 155 7.65 5.39 0.58
N THR A 156 8.88 5.17 0.12
CA THR A 156 9.17 4.70 -1.24
C THR A 156 8.46 3.41 -1.59
N ARG A 157 8.02 2.65 -0.59
CA ARG A 157 7.30 1.40 -0.81
C ARG A 157 5.85 1.64 -1.19
N HIS A 158 5.39 2.88 -1.08
CA HIS A 158 4.15 3.34 -1.66
C HIS A 158 4.34 3.92 -3.07
N HIS A 159 5.48 3.67 -3.74
CA HIS A 159 5.94 4.39 -4.93
C HIS A 159 4.80 4.78 -5.89
N TYR A 160 4.01 3.78 -6.28
CA TYR A 160 2.90 3.92 -7.21
C TYR A 160 1.52 3.81 -6.55
N SER A 161 1.42 3.73 -5.23
CA SER A 161 0.18 3.40 -4.50
C SER A 161 -0.25 4.41 -3.42
N SER A 162 0.58 5.40 -3.08
CA SER A 162 0.30 6.46 -2.09
C SER A 162 -0.66 7.56 -2.58
N PHE A 163 -1.46 7.34 -3.62
CA PHE A 163 -2.31 8.37 -4.20
C PHE A 163 -3.68 8.54 -3.53
N ARG A 164 -4.09 7.61 -2.65
CA ARG A 164 -5.45 7.58 -2.07
C ARG A 164 -5.77 8.74 -1.13
N TRP A 165 -4.78 9.35 -0.45
CA TRP A 165 -5.03 10.56 0.35
C TRP A 165 -5.42 11.77 -0.52
N LEU A 166 -5.02 11.79 -1.80
CA LEU A 166 -5.48 12.81 -2.76
C LEU A 166 -6.96 12.62 -3.10
N MET A 167 -7.45 11.38 -3.12
CA MET A 167 -8.87 11.08 -3.27
C MET A 167 -9.67 11.57 -2.05
N THR A 168 -9.13 11.41 -0.83
CA THR A 168 -9.72 12.04 0.37
C THR A 168 -9.77 13.56 0.26
N ILE A 169 -8.71 14.19 -0.27
CA ILE A 169 -8.72 15.64 -0.49
C ILE A 169 -9.81 16.05 -1.47
N GLU A 170 -9.94 15.31 -2.58
CA GLU A 170 -10.96 15.57 -3.57
C GLU A 170 -12.37 15.41 -3.00
N ASP A 171 -12.61 14.35 -2.22
CA ASP A 171 -13.92 14.07 -1.62
C ASP A 171 -14.32 15.09 -0.55
N ALA A 172 -13.38 15.56 0.27
CA ALA A 172 -13.73 16.23 1.54
C ALA A 172 -12.93 17.49 1.90
N TYR A 173 -11.82 17.81 1.23
CA TYR A 173 -10.90 18.88 1.67
C TYR A 173 -10.60 19.97 0.63
N GLY A 174 -11.48 20.12 -0.36
CA GLY A 174 -11.44 21.24 -1.30
C GLY A 174 -11.40 20.80 -2.76
N GLY A 175 -11.82 19.57 -3.05
CA GLY A 175 -11.92 19.08 -4.42
C GLY A 175 -10.56 18.87 -5.08
N ILE A 176 -10.61 18.55 -6.37
CA ILE A 176 -9.43 18.45 -7.22
C ILE A 176 -8.64 19.77 -7.27
N ASP A 177 -9.32 20.91 -7.05
CA ASP A 177 -8.68 22.22 -6.95
C ASP A 177 -7.64 22.25 -5.83
N MET A 178 -7.95 21.70 -4.64
CA MET A 178 -6.96 21.62 -3.56
C MET A 178 -5.74 20.78 -3.95
N VAL A 179 -5.94 19.67 -4.67
CA VAL A 179 -4.83 18.84 -5.18
C VAL A 179 -3.94 19.65 -6.14
N THR A 180 -4.54 20.38 -7.08
CA THR A 180 -3.82 21.28 -7.99
C THR A 180 -3.09 22.40 -7.24
N ARG A 181 -3.70 22.96 -6.19
CA ARG A 181 -3.08 24.00 -5.35
C ARG A 181 -1.86 23.50 -4.61
N LEU A 182 -1.77 22.21 -4.24
CA LEU A 182 -0.55 21.65 -3.65
C LEU A 182 0.66 21.89 -4.57
N TRP A 183 0.50 21.68 -5.87
CA TRP A 183 1.56 21.93 -6.86
C TRP A 183 1.78 23.41 -7.09
N LYS A 184 0.72 24.18 -7.37
CA LYS A 184 0.82 25.61 -7.73
C LYS A 184 1.30 26.51 -6.59
N GLU A 185 1.05 26.14 -5.35
CA GLU A 185 1.33 27.00 -4.19
C GLU A 185 2.35 26.41 -3.23
N SER A 186 2.96 25.26 -3.52
CA SER A 186 4.08 24.73 -2.71
C SER A 186 5.25 25.70 -2.71
N ARG A 187 5.90 25.83 -1.56
CA ARG A 187 7.12 26.62 -1.38
C ARG A 187 8.36 25.75 -1.66
N ARG A 188 9.50 26.40 -1.87
CA ARG A 188 10.80 25.71 -1.98
C ARG A 188 11.04 24.84 -0.74
N ALA A 189 11.47 23.60 -0.96
CA ALA A 189 11.76 22.62 0.09
C ALA A 189 10.59 22.36 1.07
N GLU A 190 9.37 22.34 0.55
CA GLU A 190 8.17 22.01 1.33
C GLU A 190 7.68 20.59 1.03
N HIS A 191 7.41 19.80 2.07
CA HIS A 191 6.81 18.48 1.93
C HIS A 191 5.31 18.59 1.57
N PRO A 192 4.73 17.71 0.72
CA PRO A 192 3.33 17.79 0.30
C PRO A 192 2.31 17.90 1.45
N LEU A 193 2.49 17.14 2.53
CA LEU A 193 1.65 17.26 3.74
C LEU A 193 1.79 18.63 4.42
N MET A 194 2.99 19.23 4.39
CA MET A 194 3.21 20.55 4.96
C MET A 194 2.59 21.64 4.10
N THR A 195 2.62 21.48 2.77
CA THR A 195 1.87 22.31 1.83
C THR A 195 0.38 22.25 2.13
N LEU A 196 -0.21 21.05 2.22
CA LEU A 196 -1.62 20.89 2.59
C LEU A 196 -1.94 21.57 3.92
N ARG A 197 -1.16 21.26 4.95
CA ARG A 197 -1.34 21.84 6.30
C ARG A 197 -1.32 23.37 6.26
N ARG A 198 -0.40 23.97 5.52
CA ARG A 198 -0.32 25.43 5.35
C ARG A 198 -1.52 25.98 4.58
N LEU A 199 -1.87 25.40 3.43
CA LEU A 199 -2.97 25.88 2.58
C LEU A 199 -4.34 25.77 3.26
N LYS A 200 -4.50 24.80 4.16
CA LYS A 200 -5.70 24.63 4.99
C LYS A 200 -5.66 25.43 6.30
N ASN A 201 -4.55 26.14 6.58
CA ASN A 201 -4.31 26.84 7.84
C ASN A 201 -4.48 25.92 9.07
N TRP A 202 -3.94 24.71 8.96
CA TRP A 202 -4.02 23.67 9.99
C TRP A 202 -2.81 23.70 10.92
N ASN A 203 -3.05 23.32 12.18
CA ASN A 203 -1.97 22.90 13.07
C ASN A 203 -1.65 21.41 12.84
N GLN A 204 -0.71 20.85 13.63
CA GLN A 204 -0.35 19.44 13.49
C GLN A 204 -1.50 18.49 13.85
N ASP A 205 -2.33 18.83 14.84
CA ASP A 205 -3.47 18.00 15.22
C ASP A 205 -4.52 17.91 14.11
N SER A 206 -4.83 19.01 13.42
CA SER A 206 -5.75 19.00 12.28
C SER A 206 -5.19 18.19 11.11
N LEU A 207 -3.87 18.20 10.88
CA LEU A 207 -3.25 17.31 9.90
C LEU A 207 -3.39 15.84 10.31
N ASN A 208 -3.15 15.52 11.59
CA ASN A 208 -3.31 14.17 12.11
C ASN A 208 -4.78 13.68 12.01
N ASP A 209 -5.75 14.57 12.24
CA ASP A 209 -7.17 14.28 12.11
C ASP A 209 -7.55 14.01 10.63
N PHE A 210 -6.96 14.74 9.68
CA PHE A 210 -7.09 14.45 8.24
C PHE A 210 -6.56 13.05 7.88
N ILE A 211 -5.37 12.69 8.39
CA ILE A 211 -4.81 11.35 8.16
C ILE A 211 -5.69 10.26 8.79
N TYR A 212 -6.34 10.54 9.93
CA TYR A 212 -7.30 9.61 10.52
C TYR A 212 -8.55 9.42 9.65
N ASP A 213 -9.15 10.50 9.14
CA ASP A 213 -10.28 10.42 8.20
C ASP A 213 -9.90 9.57 6.97
N TYR A 214 -8.76 9.88 6.35
CA TYR A 214 -8.18 9.07 5.28
C TYR A 214 -8.05 7.58 5.66
N ALA A 215 -7.43 7.26 6.80
CA ALA A 215 -7.24 5.89 7.25
C ALA A 215 -8.57 5.16 7.51
N THR A 216 -9.59 5.86 8.01
CA THR A 216 -10.90 5.24 8.24
C THR A 216 -11.64 4.90 6.95
N ARG A 217 -11.49 5.70 5.88
CA ARG A 217 -12.07 5.43 4.56
C ARG A 217 -11.51 4.17 3.92
N GLU A 218 -10.26 3.84 4.21
CA GLU A 218 -9.57 2.63 3.70
C GLU A 218 -10.20 1.31 4.16
N VAL A 219 -11.04 1.32 5.21
CA VAL A 219 -11.77 0.13 5.69
C VAL A 219 -12.72 -0.42 4.61
N ALA A 220 -13.48 0.45 3.95
CA ALA A 220 -14.43 0.07 2.91
C ALA A 220 -14.09 0.64 1.52
N PHE A 221 -12.92 1.27 1.38
CA PHE A 221 -12.55 2.10 0.24
C PHE A 221 -13.64 3.15 -0.06
N ASP A 222 -13.97 3.96 0.96
CA ASP A 222 -15.02 4.97 0.89
C ASP A 222 -14.55 6.23 0.14
N TYR A 223 -14.48 6.08 -1.18
CA TYR A 223 -14.10 7.09 -2.16
C TYR A 223 -15.19 7.20 -3.25
N PRO A 224 -16.30 7.92 -2.99
CA PRO A 224 -17.42 7.98 -3.91
C PRO A 224 -17.10 8.78 -5.18
N THR A 225 -16.23 9.79 -5.12
CA THR A 225 -15.90 10.61 -6.30
C THR A 225 -15.30 9.74 -7.40
N ARG A 226 -15.82 9.92 -8.62
CA ARG A 226 -15.44 9.18 -9.85
C ARG A 226 -15.56 7.66 -9.75
N GLY A 227 -16.19 7.12 -8.70
CA GLY A 227 -16.34 5.69 -8.48
C GLY A 227 -15.05 4.97 -8.08
N PHE A 228 -14.03 5.68 -7.57
CA PHE A 228 -12.76 5.07 -7.15
C PHE A 228 -12.95 3.91 -6.17
N GLY A 229 -13.79 4.10 -5.16
CA GLY A 229 -14.09 3.08 -4.15
C GLY A 229 -14.70 1.81 -4.75
N THR A 230 -15.51 1.94 -5.81
CA THR A 230 -16.13 0.79 -6.48
C THR A 230 -15.09 -0.12 -7.13
N TRP A 231 -14.09 0.45 -7.81
CA TRP A 231 -13.02 -0.33 -8.44
C TRP A 231 -12.13 -1.01 -7.40
N MET A 232 -11.79 -0.31 -6.31
CA MET A 232 -11.02 -0.90 -5.21
C MET A 232 -11.78 -2.05 -4.51
N ARG A 233 -13.08 -1.88 -4.23
CA ARG A 233 -13.91 -2.95 -3.64
C ARG A 233 -14.03 -4.15 -4.58
N ARG A 234 -14.20 -3.93 -5.89
CA ARG A 234 -14.20 -5.01 -6.88
C ARG A 234 -12.88 -5.78 -6.88
N GLN A 235 -11.75 -5.07 -6.84
CA GLN A 235 -10.44 -5.71 -6.79
C GLN A 235 -10.22 -6.48 -5.49
N ARG A 236 -10.65 -5.93 -4.34
CA ARG A 236 -10.66 -6.65 -3.06
C ARG A 236 -11.45 -7.94 -3.16
N GLU A 237 -12.64 -7.89 -3.77
CA GLU A 237 -13.50 -9.07 -3.91
C GLU A 237 -12.86 -10.15 -4.77
N ILE A 238 -12.16 -9.78 -5.85
CA ILE A 238 -11.34 -10.72 -6.64
C ILE A 238 -10.29 -11.37 -5.74
N TYR A 239 -9.56 -10.61 -4.93
CA TYR A 239 -8.60 -11.19 -4.00
C TYR A 239 -9.26 -12.09 -2.95
N ARG A 240 -10.50 -11.83 -2.53
CA ARG A 240 -11.18 -12.69 -1.54
C ARG A 240 -11.70 -13.99 -2.13
N THR A 241 -12.13 -13.98 -3.39
CA THR A 241 -12.89 -15.09 -3.99
C THR A 241 -12.16 -15.87 -5.09
N ASP A 242 -11.13 -15.29 -5.71
CA ASP A 242 -10.32 -15.97 -6.72
C ASP A 242 -9.11 -16.64 -6.07
N ARG A 243 -9.03 -17.97 -6.22
CA ARG A 243 -7.93 -18.78 -5.71
C ARG A 243 -6.57 -18.31 -6.23
N THR A 244 -6.51 -17.85 -7.47
CA THR A 244 -5.27 -17.42 -8.12
C THR A 244 -4.78 -16.05 -7.66
N ALA A 245 -5.63 -15.27 -7.00
CA ALA A 245 -5.31 -13.92 -6.54
C ALA A 245 -5.39 -13.78 -5.00
N ASN A 246 -5.86 -14.81 -4.29
CA ASN A 246 -6.13 -14.72 -2.86
C ASN A 246 -4.91 -14.53 -1.98
N HIS A 247 -3.71 -14.80 -2.45
CA HIS A 247 -2.51 -14.47 -1.71
C HIS A 247 -2.27 -12.95 -1.59
N TYR A 248 -2.91 -12.13 -2.43
CA TYR A 248 -2.76 -10.67 -2.41
C TYR A 248 -3.50 -9.95 -1.28
N VAL A 249 -4.35 -10.63 -0.50
CA VAL A 249 -4.91 -10.06 0.76
C VAL A 249 -3.90 -10.08 1.92
N TRP A 250 -2.62 -10.30 1.62
CA TRP A 250 -1.54 -10.29 2.61
C TRP A 250 -1.56 -9.00 3.44
N ARG A 251 -1.48 -9.10 4.77
CA ARG A 251 -1.51 -7.95 5.67
C ARG A 251 -2.69 -6.97 5.46
N GLU A 252 -3.79 -7.39 4.80
CA GLU A 252 -5.00 -6.56 4.65
C GLU A 252 -5.50 -6.07 6.02
N HIS A 253 -5.37 -6.92 7.04
CA HIS A 253 -5.69 -6.60 8.41
C HIS A 253 -4.45 -6.70 9.31
N THR A 254 -4.47 -5.91 10.37
CA THR A 254 -3.50 -6.00 11.46
C THR A 254 -4.00 -7.02 12.47
N ILE A 255 -3.28 -8.13 12.59
CA ILE A 255 -3.55 -9.16 13.60
C ILE A 255 -2.74 -8.84 14.85
N LEU A 256 -3.43 -8.70 15.99
CA LEU A 256 -2.81 -8.38 17.27
C LEU A 256 -2.26 -9.63 17.96
N ASP A 257 -1.21 -9.45 18.74
CA ASP A 257 -0.65 -10.50 19.59
C ASP A 257 -1.30 -10.48 20.96
N ARG A 258 -1.76 -11.65 21.41
CA ARG A 258 -2.39 -11.79 22.73
C ARG A 258 -1.34 -11.69 23.82
N VAL A 259 -1.57 -10.78 24.77
CA VAL A 259 -0.75 -10.61 25.97
C VAL A 259 -1.36 -11.43 27.11
N ASP A 260 -2.66 -11.27 27.34
CA ASP A 260 -3.41 -12.02 28.35
C ASP A 260 -4.82 -12.35 27.86
N SER A 261 -5.19 -13.64 27.91
CA SER A 261 -6.53 -14.09 27.54
C SER A 261 -7.61 -13.68 28.52
N ALA A 262 -7.31 -13.61 29.82
CA ALA A 262 -8.33 -13.38 30.85
C ALA A 262 -8.87 -11.94 30.80
N SER A 263 -8.00 -10.97 30.52
CA SER A 263 -8.36 -9.55 30.43
C SER A 263 -8.65 -9.05 29.01
N GLY A 264 -8.64 -9.94 28.00
CA GLY A 264 -8.78 -9.53 26.60
C GLY A 264 -7.69 -8.54 26.16
N HIS A 265 -6.48 -8.70 26.68
CA HIS A 265 -5.36 -7.79 26.46
C HIS A 265 -4.52 -8.26 25.27
N PHE A 266 -4.34 -7.36 24.31
CA PHE A 266 -3.59 -7.56 23.09
C PHE A 266 -2.62 -6.40 22.86
N ARG A 267 -1.57 -6.64 22.08
CA ARG A 267 -0.65 -5.62 21.60
C ARG A 267 -0.46 -5.72 20.10
N VAL A 268 -0.14 -4.59 19.46
CA VAL A 268 0.37 -4.64 18.08
C VAL A 268 1.78 -5.23 18.10
N SER A 269 2.15 -6.02 17.09
CA SER A 269 3.55 -6.46 16.98
C SER A 269 4.43 -5.28 16.60
N ASP A 270 5.70 -5.30 17.01
CA ASP A 270 6.66 -4.22 16.72
C ASP A 270 6.75 -3.90 15.22
N PHE A 271 6.62 -4.92 14.37
CA PHE A 271 6.66 -4.77 12.92
C PHE A 271 5.33 -4.31 12.32
N ALA A 272 4.20 -4.50 13.01
CA ALA A 272 2.90 -4.01 12.55
C ALA A 272 2.56 -2.60 13.06
N ALA A 273 3.22 -2.14 14.13
CA ALA A 273 3.00 -0.82 14.73
C ALA A 273 3.12 0.29 13.67
N PRO A 274 2.18 1.24 13.59
CA PRO A 274 2.18 2.23 12.53
C PRO A 274 3.40 3.15 12.65
N GLN A 275 4.00 3.49 11.53
CA GLN A 275 4.96 4.59 11.40
C GLN A 275 4.20 5.93 11.33
N GLU A 276 4.92 7.06 11.19
CA GLU A 276 4.31 8.40 11.05
C GLU A 276 3.30 8.46 9.89
N TYR A 277 2.03 8.70 10.21
CA TYR A 277 0.90 8.71 9.25
C TYR A 277 0.54 7.36 8.63
N GLY A 278 1.24 6.28 9.01
CA GLY A 278 0.82 4.91 8.73
C GLY A 278 -0.34 4.50 9.63
N PHE A 279 -1.04 3.43 9.27
CA PHE A 279 -2.21 3.00 10.01
C PHE A 279 -2.43 1.49 10.04
N ASN A 280 -3.24 1.07 10.99
CA ASN A 280 -3.68 -0.30 11.20
C ASN A 280 -5.20 -0.37 11.11
N ILE A 281 -5.70 -1.44 10.49
CA ILE A 281 -7.12 -1.79 10.44
C ILE A 281 -7.28 -3.16 11.10
N ILE A 282 -8.06 -3.21 12.17
CA ILE A 282 -8.19 -4.40 13.04
C ILE A 282 -9.67 -4.80 13.06
N PRO A 283 -10.07 -5.87 12.36
CA PRO A 283 -11.42 -6.40 12.46
C PRO A 283 -11.72 -6.85 13.90
N LEU A 284 -12.91 -6.52 14.38
CA LEU A 284 -13.42 -6.89 15.70
C LEU A 284 -14.67 -7.76 15.54
N HIS A 285 -14.59 -8.99 16.04
CA HIS A 285 -15.67 -9.97 15.99
C HIS A 285 -16.43 -9.96 17.31
N THR A 286 -17.65 -9.45 17.32
CA THR A 286 -18.47 -9.32 18.52
C THR A 286 -18.76 -10.68 19.16
N THR A 287 -18.64 -10.78 20.49
CA THR A 287 -18.94 -11.98 21.27
C THR A 287 -20.21 -11.85 22.11
N CYS A 288 -20.91 -10.72 22.00
CA CYS A 288 -22.13 -10.42 22.75
C CYS A 288 -23.32 -10.15 21.82
N THR A 289 -24.53 -10.38 22.32
CA THR A 289 -25.79 -10.14 21.58
C THR A 289 -26.14 -8.65 21.46
N THR A 290 -25.65 -7.81 22.38
CA THR A 290 -25.85 -6.35 22.34
C THR A 290 -24.97 -5.65 21.32
N ARG A 291 -23.97 -6.36 20.74
CA ARG A 291 -23.03 -5.86 19.73
C ARG A 291 -22.36 -4.54 20.16
N SER A 292 -22.12 -4.40 21.46
CA SER A 292 -21.48 -3.24 22.07
C SER A 292 -20.06 -3.62 22.50
N VAL A 293 -19.08 -3.01 21.86
CA VAL A 293 -17.66 -3.32 22.03
C VAL A 293 -16.98 -2.17 22.76
N GLN A 294 -16.17 -2.49 23.76
CA GLN A 294 -15.36 -1.52 24.48
C GLN A 294 -13.88 -1.79 24.24
N VAL A 295 -13.13 -0.72 23.97
CA VAL A 295 -11.68 -0.74 23.82
C VAL A 295 -11.07 0.22 24.83
N ARG A 296 -10.15 -0.27 25.67
CA ARG A 296 -9.17 0.56 26.38
C ARG A 296 -7.88 0.54 25.58
N PHE A 297 -7.40 1.71 25.17
CA PHE A 297 -6.20 1.90 24.38
C PHE A 297 -5.08 2.47 25.25
N ARG A 298 -3.86 1.99 25.03
CA ARG A 298 -2.64 2.55 25.59
C ARG A 298 -1.55 2.57 24.51
N GLY A 299 -1.10 3.77 24.13
CA GLY A 299 0.09 3.99 23.32
C GLY A 299 1.34 4.00 24.20
N HIS A 300 2.44 3.55 23.62
CA HIS A 300 3.75 3.48 24.28
C HIS A 300 4.64 4.65 23.84
N ASP A 301 4.44 5.81 24.44
CA ASP A 301 5.17 7.06 24.12
C ASP A 301 6.59 7.09 24.70
N GLU A 302 6.91 6.17 25.61
CA GLU A 302 8.28 5.90 26.05
C GLU A 302 9.22 5.51 24.90
N SER A 303 8.66 5.06 23.76
CA SER A 303 9.41 4.69 22.56
C SER A 303 9.84 5.88 21.71
N ASP A 304 9.12 7.02 21.79
CA ASP A 304 9.40 8.26 21.06
C ASP A 304 8.57 9.43 21.62
N SER A 305 9.23 10.50 22.07
CA SER A 305 8.56 11.71 22.56
C SER A 305 7.70 12.45 21.53
N THR A 306 7.85 12.11 20.25
CA THR A 306 7.01 12.63 19.16
C THR A 306 5.83 11.72 18.81
N ALA A 307 5.75 10.53 19.41
CA ALA A 307 4.67 9.59 19.17
C ALA A 307 3.32 10.17 19.62
N GLY A 308 2.31 9.87 18.83
CA GLY A 308 0.92 10.16 19.13
C GLY A 308 0.03 9.22 18.33
N TRP A 309 -1.24 9.16 18.71
CA TRP A 309 -2.20 8.26 18.09
C TRP A 309 -3.50 8.98 17.74
N ARG A 310 -4.13 8.51 16.68
CA ARG A 310 -5.55 8.68 16.43
C ARG A 310 -6.18 7.32 16.29
N TRP A 311 -7.29 7.09 16.99
CA TRP A 311 -7.96 5.81 16.95
C TRP A 311 -9.46 5.91 17.15
N GLY A 312 -10.18 4.92 16.65
CA GLY A 312 -11.63 4.83 16.79
C GLY A 312 -12.22 3.73 15.92
N PHE A 313 -13.53 3.63 15.95
CA PHE A 313 -14.26 2.53 15.32
C PHE A 313 -14.76 2.90 13.93
N VAL A 314 -14.83 1.90 13.05
CA VAL A 314 -15.54 1.99 11.77
C VAL A 314 -16.45 0.77 11.65
N ALA A 315 -17.74 1.01 11.42
CA ALA A 315 -18.69 -0.06 11.12
C ALA A 315 -19.07 -0.02 9.64
N VAL A 316 -19.29 -1.20 9.05
CA VAL A 316 -19.66 -1.36 7.65
C VAL A 316 -20.97 -2.14 7.57
N ALA A 317 -21.91 -1.61 6.79
CA ALA A 317 -23.20 -2.24 6.52
C ALA A 317 -23.08 -3.52 5.69
N ALA A 318 -24.16 -4.29 5.65
CA ALA A 318 -24.24 -5.53 4.87
C ALA A 318 -23.97 -5.35 3.37
N ASP A 319 -24.14 -4.15 2.83
CA ASP A 319 -23.83 -3.83 1.42
C ASP A 319 -22.32 -3.76 1.13
N GLY A 320 -21.47 -3.73 2.17
CA GLY A 320 -20.02 -3.60 2.05
C GLY A 320 -19.53 -2.23 1.58
N VAL A 321 -20.41 -1.23 1.51
CA VAL A 321 -20.16 0.13 1.02
C VAL A 321 -20.47 1.18 2.07
N THR A 322 -21.66 1.10 2.69
CA THR A 322 -22.12 2.10 3.65
C THR A 322 -21.31 1.97 4.94
N THR A 323 -20.66 3.06 5.34
CA THR A 323 -19.79 3.12 6.51
C THR A 323 -20.33 4.09 7.55
N ARG A 324 -20.11 3.74 8.83
CA ARG A 324 -20.32 4.66 9.95
C ARG A 324 -19.03 4.83 10.73
N TYR A 325 -18.54 6.05 10.75
CA TYR A 325 -17.35 6.44 11.49
C TYR A 325 -17.72 6.75 12.95
N GLY A 326 -17.06 6.07 13.88
CA GLY A 326 -17.16 6.36 15.31
C GLY A 326 -16.41 7.64 15.69
N PRO A 327 -16.62 8.16 16.92
CA PRO A 327 -15.90 9.32 17.40
C PRO A 327 -14.37 9.11 17.38
N LEU A 328 -13.64 10.13 16.95
CA LEU A 328 -12.18 10.16 16.94
C LEU A 328 -11.61 10.33 18.35
N SER A 329 -10.72 9.43 18.77
CA SER A 329 -9.91 9.57 19.98
C SER A 329 -8.50 10.07 19.65
N ARG A 330 -8.02 11.03 20.45
CA ARG A 330 -6.66 11.62 20.35
C ARG A 330 -5.74 11.19 21.49
N SER A 331 -6.25 10.45 22.46
CA SER A 331 -5.52 10.11 23.69
C SER A 331 -4.55 8.96 23.46
N SER A 332 -3.34 9.06 24.03
CA SER A 332 -2.42 7.94 24.19
C SER A 332 -2.87 6.97 25.28
N ASP A 333 -3.82 7.34 26.14
CA ASP A 333 -4.44 6.44 27.10
C ASP A 333 -5.92 6.80 27.27
N GLY A 334 -6.82 5.93 26.85
CA GLY A 334 -8.24 6.24 26.88
C GLY A 334 -9.11 5.05 26.54
N ALA A 335 -10.40 5.16 26.82
CA ALA A 335 -11.38 4.12 26.51
C ALA A 335 -12.47 4.67 25.58
N ALA A 336 -12.99 3.82 24.71
CA ALA A 336 -14.14 4.13 23.87
C ALA A 336 -15.04 2.90 23.76
N THR A 337 -16.34 3.16 23.63
CA THR A 337 -17.37 2.14 23.44
C THR A 337 -18.11 2.43 22.13
N PHE A 338 -18.43 1.37 21.39
CA PHE A 338 -19.17 1.47 20.14
C PHE A 338 -20.21 0.35 20.06
N THR A 339 -21.45 0.74 19.80
CA THR A 339 -22.55 -0.21 19.57
C THR A 339 -22.87 -0.24 18.09
N MET A 340 -22.87 -1.45 17.51
CA MET A 340 -23.24 -1.64 16.11
C MET A 340 -24.76 -1.47 15.93
N LEU A 341 -25.15 -0.92 14.78
CA LEU A 341 -26.54 -0.91 14.31
C LEU A 341 -26.93 -2.28 13.73
N THR A 342 -28.23 -2.49 13.55
CA THR A 342 -28.79 -3.79 13.11
C THR A 342 -28.29 -4.21 11.73
N ASP A 343 -28.15 -3.27 10.81
CA ASP A 343 -27.74 -3.45 9.41
C ASP A 343 -26.21 -3.51 9.19
N GLU A 344 -25.43 -3.20 10.23
CA GLU A 344 -23.97 -3.33 10.22
C GLU A 344 -23.56 -4.80 10.36
N THR A 345 -22.58 -5.26 9.58
CA THR A 345 -22.10 -6.65 9.57
C THR A 345 -20.63 -6.79 9.93
N ALA A 346 -19.85 -5.70 9.84
CA ALA A 346 -18.45 -5.69 10.22
C ALA A 346 -18.11 -4.46 11.08
N LEU A 347 -17.20 -4.65 12.03
CA LEU A 347 -16.67 -3.61 12.92
C LEU A 347 -15.15 -3.67 12.90
N TYR A 348 -14.52 -2.51 12.87
CA TYR A 348 -13.07 -2.36 12.84
C TYR A 348 -12.62 -1.33 13.88
N LEU A 349 -11.46 -1.57 14.49
CA LEU A 349 -10.68 -0.53 15.15
C LEU A 349 -9.61 -0.04 14.16
N VAL A 350 -9.57 1.27 13.95
CA VAL A 350 -8.54 1.93 13.15
C VAL A 350 -7.59 2.65 14.10
N VAL A 351 -6.28 2.47 13.91
CA VAL A 351 -5.23 3.14 14.70
C VAL A 351 -4.21 3.75 13.75
N VAL A 352 -3.93 5.04 13.91
CA VAL A 352 -3.02 5.82 13.08
C VAL A 352 -1.86 6.32 13.91
N GLY A 353 -0.66 6.25 13.35
CA GLY A 353 0.49 6.94 13.91
C GLY A 353 0.40 8.45 13.66
N ALA A 354 0.20 9.24 14.70
CA ALA A 354 -0.16 10.65 14.61
C ALA A 354 0.88 11.50 15.35
N PRO A 355 2.04 11.81 14.71
CA PRO A 355 3.15 12.43 15.40
C PRO A 355 2.83 13.86 15.84
N SER A 356 3.43 14.30 16.95
CA SER A 356 3.31 15.67 17.45
C SER A 356 4.03 16.71 16.57
N ARG A 357 4.90 16.23 15.67
CA ARG A 357 5.58 17.03 14.64
C ARG A 357 5.86 16.17 13.40
N HIS A 358 5.65 16.74 12.22
CA HIS A 358 6.02 16.10 10.95
C HIS A 358 7.53 15.90 10.79
N THR A 359 7.93 14.69 10.39
CA THR A 359 9.27 14.38 9.88
C THR A 359 9.24 14.24 8.36
N SER A 360 10.17 14.91 7.67
CA SER A 360 10.41 14.67 6.25
C SER A 360 11.43 13.57 6.08
N HIS A 361 11.00 12.44 5.53
CA HIS A 361 11.86 11.29 5.26
C HIS A 361 12.50 11.43 3.89
N VAL A 362 13.75 10.97 3.80
CA VAL A 362 14.42 10.78 2.51
C VAL A 362 13.61 9.77 1.70
N TRP A 363 13.44 10.02 0.41
CA TRP A 363 12.67 9.22 -0.54
C TRP A 363 13.32 7.84 -0.72
N GLU A 364 14.57 7.74 -1.13
CA GLU A 364 15.27 6.46 -1.40
C GLU A 364 16.43 6.15 -0.43
N PRO A 365 16.20 6.02 0.89
CA PRO A 365 17.27 5.84 1.87
C PRO A 365 17.75 4.38 1.99
N GLY A 366 17.30 3.46 1.13
CA GLY A 366 17.44 2.02 1.31
C GLY A 366 16.52 1.48 2.41
N TRP A 367 17.08 0.79 3.41
CA TRP A 367 16.30 0.16 4.49
C TRP A 367 16.70 0.65 5.90
N PRO A 368 16.64 1.97 6.18
CA PRO A 368 16.96 2.47 7.50
C PRO A 368 15.95 1.96 8.53
N LYS A 369 16.37 1.90 9.79
CA LYS A 369 15.43 1.71 10.89
C LYS A 369 14.52 2.93 10.99
N LEU A 370 13.23 2.73 10.75
CA LEU A 370 12.21 3.77 10.86
C LEU A 370 11.47 3.67 12.20
N ARG A 371 10.95 4.80 12.64
CA ARG A 371 10.22 4.92 13.91
C ARG A 371 8.82 4.35 13.76
N ARG A 372 8.34 3.70 14.82
CA ARG A 372 7.00 3.10 14.89
C ARG A 372 6.37 3.50 16.22
N PHE A 373 5.05 3.56 16.25
CA PHE A 373 4.26 3.99 17.41
C PHE A 373 3.47 2.80 17.98
N PRO A 374 4.13 1.93 18.78
CA PRO A 374 3.51 0.75 19.36
C PRO A 374 2.39 1.11 20.33
N TYR A 375 1.43 0.19 20.46
CA TYR A 375 0.29 0.34 21.36
C TYR A 375 -0.23 -1.03 21.80
N GLU A 376 -1.01 -1.02 22.87
CA GLU A 376 -1.78 -2.14 23.37
C GLU A 376 -3.25 -1.76 23.57
N VAL A 377 -4.11 -2.77 23.57
CA VAL A 377 -5.54 -2.63 23.77
C VAL A 377 -6.08 -3.71 24.69
N ARG A 378 -7.07 -3.36 25.49
CA ARG A 378 -8.01 -4.33 26.09
C ARG A 378 -9.33 -4.23 25.36
N ILE A 379 -9.83 -5.38 24.91
CA ILE A 379 -11.06 -5.48 24.13
C ILE A 379 -12.08 -6.29 24.92
N GLU A 380 -13.20 -5.67 25.25
CA GLU A 380 -14.34 -6.34 25.87
C GLU A 380 -15.46 -6.54 24.84
N ASN A 381 -16.20 -7.65 24.97
CA ASN A 381 -17.33 -8.01 24.11
C ASN A 381 -17.01 -8.24 22.62
N ALA A 382 -15.73 -8.33 22.27
CA ALA A 382 -15.26 -8.76 20.95
C ALA A 382 -13.88 -9.44 21.05
N VAL A 383 -13.51 -10.15 20.00
CA VAL A 383 -12.13 -10.62 19.78
C VAL A 383 -11.60 -10.05 18.47
N PRO A 384 -10.30 -9.67 18.39
CA PRO A 384 -9.72 -9.22 17.14
C PRO A 384 -9.54 -10.37 16.15
N GLU A 385 -9.36 -10.03 14.87
CA GLU A 385 -9.03 -10.99 13.80
C GLU A 385 -7.92 -11.97 14.23
N GLY A 386 -8.12 -13.26 13.97
CA GLY A 386 -7.20 -14.33 14.36
C GLY A 386 -7.66 -15.14 15.57
N TYR A 387 -8.61 -14.63 16.36
CA TYR A 387 -9.08 -15.28 17.59
C TYR A 387 -10.56 -15.67 17.58
N GLN A 388 -11.30 -15.31 16.53
CA GLN A 388 -12.66 -15.77 16.32
C GLN A 388 -12.69 -17.24 15.84
N SER A 389 -13.74 -17.98 16.17
CA SER A 389 -13.90 -19.39 15.78
C SER A 389 -13.95 -19.59 14.27
N SER A 390 -14.41 -18.59 13.53
CA SER A 390 -14.48 -18.58 12.07
C SER A 390 -13.17 -18.17 11.37
N PHE A 391 -12.07 -17.94 12.11
CA PHE A 391 -10.81 -17.49 11.51
C PHE A 391 -10.40 -18.40 10.33
N ARG A 392 -10.09 -17.78 9.19
CA ARG A 392 -9.76 -18.43 7.90
C ARG A 392 -10.88 -19.32 7.31
N ALA A 393 -12.14 -19.11 7.64
CA ALA A 393 -13.25 -19.86 7.02
C ALA A 393 -13.27 -19.68 5.49
N ASP A 394 -13.19 -18.44 5.00
CA ASP A 394 -13.17 -18.14 3.56
C ASP A 394 -12.00 -18.85 2.85
N LEU A 395 -10.81 -18.83 3.47
CA LEU A 395 -9.63 -19.53 2.96
C LEU A 395 -9.87 -21.03 2.83
N ARG A 396 -10.53 -21.66 3.81
CA ARG A 396 -10.85 -23.11 3.76
C ARG A 396 -11.90 -23.44 2.71
N THR A 397 -12.85 -22.54 2.47
CA THR A 397 -13.82 -22.67 1.37
C THR A 397 -13.10 -22.58 0.02
N LEU A 398 -12.17 -21.63 -0.12
CA LEU A 398 -11.43 -21.42 -1.36
C LEU A 398 -10.42 -22.53 -1.65
N PHE A 399 -9.84 -23.11 -0.60
CA PHE A 399 -8.89 -24.22 -0.65
C PHE A 399 -9.40 -25.41 0.19
N PRO A 400 -10.33 -26.22 -0.34
CA PRO A 400 -10.83 -27.41 0.33
C PRO A 400 -9.69 -28.35 0.73
N GLY A 401 -9.83 -28.99 1.89
CA GLY A 401 -8.72 -29.63 2.56
C GLY A 401 -9.12 -30.37 3.84
N ALA A 402 -8.10 -30.75 4.61
CA ALA A 402 -8.27 -31.41 5.90
C ALA A 402 -7.25 -30.89 6.92
N ARG A 403 -7.49 -31.21 8.19
CA ARG A 403 -6.57 -30.92 9.30
C ARG A 403 -5.38 -31.87 9.25
N HIS A 404 -4.16 -31.35 9.38
CA HIS A 404 -2.95 -32.17 9.45
C HIS A 404 -2.89 -32.97 10.75
N VAL A 405 -2.43 -34.22 10.68
CA VAL A 405 -2.34 -35.11 11.85
C VAL A 405 -1.37 -34.62 12.93
N ASN A 406 -0.36 -33.85 12.53
CA ASN A 406 0.64 -33.27 13.41
C ASN A 406 0.45 -31.75 13.49
N GLY A 407 -0.16 -31.28 14.58
CA GLY A 407 -0.41 -29.86 14.91
C GLY A 407 -1.80 -29.31 14.54
N GLY A 408 -2.55 -29.99 13.67
CA GLY A 408 -3.94 -29.62 13.35
C GLY A 408 -4.09 -28.40 12.42
N GLY A 409 -3.06 -27.97 11.70
CA GLY A 409 -3.17 -26.92 10.68
C GLY A 409 -3.94 -27.36 9.44
N TRP A 410 -4.32 -26.42 8.59
CA TRP A 410 -5.13 -26.71 7.39
C TRP A 410 -4.27 -27.05 6.18
N ILE A 411 -4.53 -28.18 5.54
CA ILE A 411 -3.83 -28.65 4.35
C ILE A 411 -4.84 -28.77 3.21
N SER A 412 -4.65 -28.01 2.13
CA SER A 412 -5.52 -28.12 0.96
C SER A 412 -5.32 -29.46 0.24
N ASN A 413 -6.35 -29.96 -0.44
CA ASN A 413 -6.33 -31.27 -1.12
C ASN A 413 -5.19 -31.45 -2.14
N ASN A 414 -4.67 -30.35 -2.71
CA ASN A 414 -3.59 -30.39 -3.70
C ASN A 414 -2.19 -30.33 -3.06
N ALA A 415 -2.10 -30.12 -1.75
CA ALA A 415 -0.82 -30.09 -1.04
C ALA A 415 -0.43 -31.49 -0.58
N THR A 416 0.86 -31.80 -0.65
CA THR A 416 1.46 -33.04 -0.13
C THR A 416 2.33 -32.70 1.07
N VAL A 417 1.89 -33.08 2.27
CA VAL A 417 2.60 -32.78 3.53
C VAL A 417 2.84 -34.08 4.29
N ALA A 418 4.10 -34.38 4.58
CA ALA A 418 4.47 -35.59 5.31
C ALA A 418 4.02 -35.53 6.77
N SER A 419 3.67 -36.68 7.37
CA SER A 419 3.26 -36.76 8.78
C SER A 419 4.32 -36.28 9.78
N SER A 420 5.60 -36.26 9.38
CA SER A 420 6.71 -35.72 10.16
C SER A 420 6.70 -34.18 10.27
N VAL A 421 6.05 -33.48 9.32
CA VAL A 421 5.94 -32.02 9.32
C VAL A 421 4.97 -31.58 10.40
N PHE A 422 5.33 -30.58 11.19
CA PHE A 422 4.39 -29.94 12.13
C PHE A 422 3.68 -28.78 11.42
N VAL A 423 2.34 -28.74 11.48
CA VAL A 423 1.54 -27.62 10.98
C VAL A 423 0.59 -27.18 12.09
N GLY A 424 0.84 -26.00 12.67
CA GLY A 424 0.09 -25.46 13.80
C GLY A 424 -1.38 -25.14 13.47
N PRO A 425 -2.25 -25.03 14.48
CA PRO A 425 -3.72 -25.03 14.30
C PRO A 425 -4.27 -23.85 13.48
N HIS A 426 -3.55 -22.73 13.45
CA HIS A 426 -3.90 -21.53 12.69
C HIS A 426 -3.12 -21.40 11.38
N ALA A 427 -2.13 -22.24 11.14
CA ALA A 427 -1.34 -22.24 9.92
C ALA A 427 -2.08 -22.93 8.75
N ALA A 428 -1.69 -22.58 7.53
CA ALA A 428 -2.28 -23.13 6.31
C ALA A 428 -1.22 -23.46 5.26
N VAL A 429 -1.33 -24.66 4.66
CA VAL A 429 -0.50 -25.13 3.54
C VAL A 429 -1.41 -25.42 2.35
N LEU A 430 -1.24 -24.64 1.29
CA LEU A 430 -2.21 -24.46 0.22
C LEU A 430 -1.61 -24.76 -1.16
N GLY A 431 -2.47 -25.00 -2.13
CA GLY A 431 -2.08 -25.26 -3.52
C GLY A 431 -1.18 -26.49 -3.64
N ALA A 432 -0.38 -26.56 -4.71
CA ALA A 432 0.55 -27.66 -4.97
C ALA A 432 1.81 -27.67 -4.08
N SER A 433 1.68 -27.29 -2.79
CA SER A 433 2.79 -27.28 -1.84
C SER A 433 3.28 -28.70 -1.54
N ARG A 434 4.59 -28.86 -1.33
CA ARG A 434 5.24 -30.13 -1.00
C ARG A 434 6.18 -29.95 0.19
N LEU A 435 5.79 -30.44 1.35
CA LEU A 435 6.57 -30.29 2.60
C LEU A 435 6.96 -31.67 3.15
N SER A 436 8.24 -31.85 3.48
CA SER A 436 8.77 -33.10 4.05
C SER A 436 9.88 -32.87 5.08
N GLY A 437 10.41 -33.92 5.70
CA GLY A 437 11.47 -33.81 6.70
C GLY A 437 10.98 -33.22 8.03
N ASN A 438 11.78 -32.31 8.61
CA ASN A 438 11.53 -31.66 9.90
C ASN A 438 11.00 -30.23 9.74
N VAL A 439 10.26 -29.96 8.66
CA VAL A 439 9.62 -28.65 8.43
C VAL A 439 8.63 -28.36 9.56
N ARG A 440 8.63 -27.13 10.06
CA ARG A 440 7.65 -26.63 11.03
C ARG A 440 6.95 -25.41 10.44
N VAL A 441 5.63 -25.46 10.37
CA VAL A 441 4.77 -24.32 10.02
C VAL A 441 3.95 -23.96 11.25
N ASP A 442 4.14 -22.78 11.83
CA ASP A 442 3.56 -22.39 13.10
C ASP A 442 2.94 -20.98 13.05
N GLY A 443 2.28 -20.59 14.15
CA GLY A 443 1.54 -19.35 14.25
C GLY A 443 0.41 -19.31 13.21
N ARG A 444 0.36 -18.22 12.46
CA ARG A 444 -0.58 -17.92 11.39
C ARG A 444 0.11 -17.98 10.02
N ALA A 445 1.26 -18.62 9.89
CA ALA A 445 1.93 -18.72 8.59
C ALA A 445 1.01 -19.31 7.50
N ARG A 446 1.12 -18.77 6.28
CA ARG A 446 0.40 -19.22 5.09
C ARG A 446 1.41 -19.56 4.01
N LEU A 447 1.38 -20.81 3.56
CA LEU A 447 2.23 -21.31 2.46
C LEU A 447 1.34 -21.68 1.29
N GLU A 448 1.67 -21.25 0.08
CA GLU A 448 0.94 -21.57 -1.14
C GLU A 448 1.91 -21.95 -2.26
N ARG A 449 1.79 -23.17 -2.80
CA ARG A 449 2.68 -23.71 -3.86
C ARG A 449 4.17 -23.72 -3.47
N VAL A 450 4.46 -23.96 -2.19
CA VAL A 450 5.82 -23.95 -1.63
C VAL A 450 6.41 -25.34 -1.61
N THR A 451 7.68 -25.49 -1.99
CA THR A 451 8.45 -26.71 -1.75
C THR A 451 9.41 -26.49 -0.58
N ALA A 452 9.33 -27.32 0.47
CA ALA A 452 10.28 -27.25 1.57
C ALA A 452 10.66 -28.62 2.15
N ASP A 453 11.93 -28.76 2.51
CA ASP A 453 12.48 -29.97 3.12
C ASP A 453 13.62 -29.63 4.10
N GLY A 454 13.95 -30.56 5.00
CA GLY A 454 15.00 -30.35 6.01
C GLY A 454 14.47 -29.73 7.30
N ARG A 455 15.21 -28.79 7.90
CA ARG A 455 14.90 -28.12 9.18
C ARG A 455 14.43 -26.68 8.93
N VAL A 456 13.43 -26.52 8.06
CA VAL A 456 12.86 -25.21 7.73
C VAL A 456 11.76 -24.83 8.72
N GLN A 457 11.73 -23.57 9.15
CA GLN A 457 10.70 -23.04 10.02
C GLN A 457 9.97 -21.87 9.36
N PHE A 458 8.65 -21.96 9.29
CA PHE A 458 7.76 -20.87 8.91
C PHE A 458 6.93 -20.49 10.15
N GLY A 459 6.92 -19.23 10.55
CA GLY A 459 6.24 -18.79 11.77
C GLY A 459 5.62 -17.39 11.67
N GLY A 460 5.04 -16.93 12.78
CA GLY A 460 4.39 -15.62 12.84
C GLY A 460 3.14 -15.56 11.96
N ASP A 461 2.98 -14.45 11.24
CA ASP A 461 1.97 -14.16 10.21
C ASP A 461 2.60 -14.11 8.80
N ALA A 462 3.68 -14.87 8.58
CA ALA A 462 4.39 -14.89 7.31
C ALA A 462 3.53 -15.46 6.17
N THR A 463 3.67 -14.89 4.97
CA THR A 463 2.98 -15.34 3.75
C THR A 463 4.03 -15.71 2.69
N ILE A 464 4.00 -16.96 2.25
CA ILE A 464 4.96 -17.51 1.30
C ILE A 464 4.19 -18.08 0.12
N VAL A 465 4.51 -17.60 -1.07
CA VAL A 465 3.85 -17.97 -2.32
C VAL A 465 4.93 -18.42 -3.29
N GLU A 466 4.86 -19.65 -3.78
CA GLU A 466 5.91 -20.26 -4.61
C GLU A 466 7.28 -20.34 -3.90
N GLY A 467 8.28 -20.86 -4.60
CA GLY A 467 9.64 -20.93 -4.10
C GLY A 467 10.04 -22.25 -3.44
N THR A 468 11.32 -22.33 -3.09
CA THR A 468 11.97 -23.52 -2.53
C THR A 468 12.79 -23.15 -1.31
N TYR A 469 12.55 -23.85 -0.21
CA TYR A 469 13.16 -23.56 1.09
C TYR A 469 13.81 -24.82 1.66
N ARG A 470 15.10 -24.76 1.99
CA ARG A 470 15.88 -25.93 2.42
C ARG A 470 16.73 -25.66 3.65
N ASP A 471 17.39 -26.72 4.12
CA ASP A 471 18.38 -26.71 5.20
C ASP A 471 17.82 -26.18 6.52
N SER A 472 18.46 -25.17 7.11
CA SER A 472 18.12 -24.55 8.39
C SER A 472 17.45 -23.17 8.24
N THR A 473 16.69 -22.99 7.16
CA THR A 473 16.01 -21.72 6.86
C THR A 473 14.91 -21.38 7.88
N VAL A 474 14.81 -20.11 8.27
CA VAL A 474 13.76 -19.58 9.15
C VAL A 474 13.08 -18.39 8.48
N VAL A 475 11.76 -18.44 8.32
CA VAL A 475 10.92 -17.34 7.83
C VAL A 475 9.84 -17.04 8.85
N THR A 476 9.83 -15.85 9.43
CA THR A 476 9.00 -15.53 10.61
C THR A 476 8.36 -14.14 10.53
N ASP A 477 7.75 -13.71 11.64
CA ASP A 477 7.09 -12.42 11.79
C ASP A 477 6.03 -12.17 10.73
N ARG A 478 6.13 -11.13 9.91
CA ARG A 478 5.14 -10.78 8.89
C ARG A 478 5.72 -10.90 7.47
N ALA A 479 6.85 -11.59 7.30
CA ALA A 479 7.57 -11.65 6.02
C ALA A 479 6.66 -12.10 4.85
N ILE A 480 6.84 -11.47 3.69
CA ILE A 480 6.16 -11.81 2.44
C ILE A 480 7.22 -12.23 1.42
N LEU A 481 7.19 -13.48 0.98
CA LEU A 481 8.12 -14.00 -0.02
C LEU A 481 7.35 -14.59 -1.20
N TYR A 482 7.67 -14.13 -2.41
CA TYR A 482 7.09 -14.64 -3.64
C TYR A 482 8.20 -15.25 -4.51
N ASP A 483 8.05 -16.51 -4.91
CA ASP A 483 8.99 -17.26 -5.76
C ASP A 483 10.47 -17.15 -5.33
N CYS A 484 10.73 -17.18 -4.02
CA CYS A 484 12.08 -17.08 -3.50
C CYS A 484 12.74 -18.46 -3.35
N ARG A 485 14.07 -18.52 -3.50
CA ARG A 485 14.88 -19.71 -3.23
C ARG A 485 15.77 -19.46 -2.02
N VAL A 486 15.59 -20.22 -0.93
CA VAL A 486 16.25 -19.94 0.36
C VAL A 486 16.89 -21.20 0.92
N SER A 487 18.16 -21.09 1.33
CA SER A 487 18.95 -22.23 1.84
C SER A 487 20.12 -21.77 2.72
N GLY A 488 20.85 -22.71 3.31
CA GLY A 488 22.12 -22.42 3.99
C GLY A 488 22.03 -21.69 5.34
N GLY A 489 20.90 -21.75 6.04
CA GLY A 489 20.75 -21.15 7.38
C GLY A 489 20.33 -19.68 7.37
N THR A 490 19.65 -19.23 6.31
CA THR A 490 19.09 -17.89 6.20
C THR A 490 17.89 -17.69 7.15
N HIS A 491 17.85 -16.53 7.82
CA HIS A 491 16.76 -16.08 8.67
C HIS A 491 16.12 -14.82 8.07
N ILE A 492 14.82 -14.90 7.77
CA ILE A 492 14.02 -13.80 7.20
C ILE A 492 12.86 -13.48 8.15
N GLY A 493 12.75 -12.22 8.58
CA GLY A 493 11.74 -11.80 9.56
C GLY A 493 11.28 -10.36 9.37
N GLY A 494 10.70 -9.78 10.42
CA GLY A 494 10.04 -8.48 10.38
C GLY A 494 8.94 -8.40 9.32
N ASN A 495 8.91 -7.30 8.59
CA ASN A 495 8.10 -7.09 7.39
C ASN A 495 8.85 -7.34 6.08
N ALA A 496 9.96 -8.08 6.10
CA ALA A 496 10.75 -8.32 4.89
C ALA A 496 9.87 -8.75 3.71
N PHE A 497 10.11 -8.15 2.55
CA PHE A 497 9.35 -8.38 1.33
C PHE A 497 10.32 -8.76 0.22
N SER A 498 10.07 -9.83 -0.54
CA SER A 498 10.94 -10.16 -1.67
C SER A 498 10.20 -10.93 -2.76
N TRP A 499 10.65 -10.75 -4.00
CA TRP A 499 10.09 -11.36 -5.20
C TRP A 499 11.19 -11.94 -6.07
N GLY A 500 11.13 -13.24 -6.35
CA GLY A 500 12.05 -13.93 -7.26
C GLY A 500 13.49 -14.06 -6.76
N ALA A 501 13.79 -13.67 -5.51
CA ALA A 501 15.16 -13.59 -5.01
C ALA A 501 15.73 -14.95 -4.59
N THR A 502 17.06 -15.06 -4.63
CA THR A 502 17.79 -16.25 -4.16
C THR A 502 18.70 -15.87 -2.99
N PHE A 503 18.49 -16.53 -1.85
CA PHE A 503 19.24 -16.32 -0.61
C PHE A 503 19.97 -17.62 -0.24
N VAL A 504 21.30 -17.58 -0.24
CA VAL A 504 22.16 -18.74 0.03
C VAL A 504 23.16 -18.39 1.12
N GLY A 505 23.15 -19.16 2.20
CA GLY A 505 24.10 -19.05 3.31
C GLY A 505 23.47 -18.44 4.57
N PRO A 506 24.30 -18.18 5.61
CA PRO A 506 23.83 -17.65 6.88
C PRO A 506 23.55 -16.15 6.75
N LEU A 507 22.38 -15.80 6.25
CA LEU A 507 21.91 -14.42 6.09
C LEU A 507 20.88 -14.07 7.17
N VAL A 508 20.83 -12.80 7.57
CA VAL A 508 19.76 -12.26 8.42
C VAL A 508 19.13 -11.09 7.70
N ILE A 509 17.88 -11.25 7.28
CA ILE A 509 17.08 -10.25 6.57
C ILE A 509 15.89 -9.94 7.47
N GLY A 510 15.65 -8.66 7.77
CA GLY A 510 14.61 -8.32 8.74
C GLY A 510 14.24 -6.86 8.74
N GLY A 511 13.48 -6.48 9.77
CA GLY A 511 12.86 -5.17 9.86
C GLY A 511 11.98 -4.96 8.63
N ASP A 512 12.28 -3.93 7.88
CA ASP A 512 11.48 -3.50 6.77
C ASP A 512 12.15 -3.86 5.42
N ALA A 513 13.25 -4.62 5.37
CA ALA A 513 14.03 -4.82 4.14
C ALA A 513 13.23 -5.36 2.92
N GLU A 514 13.57 -4.86 1.73
CA GLU A 514 13.03 -5.36 0.45
C GLU A 514 14.17 -5.72 -0.52
N PRO A 515 14.93 -6.80 -0.24
CA PRO A 515 15.97 -7.25 -1.16
C PRO A 515 15.36 -7.79 -2.45
N SER A 516 15.86 -7.33 -3.59
CA SER A 516 15.45 -7.79 -4.92
C SER A 516 16.33 -8.95 -5.43
N ALA A 517 15.91 -9.59 -6.53
CA ALA A 517 16.68 -10.67 -7.16
C ALA A 517 17.99 -10.20 -7.82
N CYS A 518 18.23 -8.88 -7.93
CA CYS A 518 19.40 -8.29 -8.57
C CYS A 518 19.89 -7.05 -7.80
N GLU A 519 20.74 -7.24 -6.81
CA GLU A 519 21.82 -6.31 -6.49
C GLU A 519 23.09 -7.15 -6.39
N GLU A 520 23.95 -7.08 -7.42
CA GLU A 520 25.35 -7.53 -7.35
C GLU A 520 26.19 -6.54 -6.55
#